data_AF-A0A410RI91-F1
#
_entry.id   AF-A0A410RI91-F1
#
_cell.length_a   1.000
_cell.length_b   1.000
_cell.length_c   1.000
_cell.angle_alpha   90.00
_cell.angle_beta   90.00
_cell.angle_gamma   90.00
#
_symmetry.space_group_name_H-M   'P 1'
#
loop_
_entity.id
_entity.type
_entity.pdbx_description
1 polymer ?
#
loop_
_entity_poly.entity_id
_entity_poly.type
_entity_poly.pdbx_seq_one_letter_code
_entity_poly.pdbx_strand_id
1 'polypeptide(L)'
;MHRTSRGAAFTSTQGDTHIHYRPLGRTGLFVSELCFGAMTFGGEGSWKNIGQQGQAEADALVGRCLAASELRLSPEQLSKLDAVSKLPPEYPGWMVERQNADRFPPAR
;
A
#
# COMPACT_ATOMS: atom_id res chain seq x y z
N MET A 1 26.88 -23.41 -12.99
CA MET A 1 27.26 -22.32 -13.93
C MET A 1 26.02 -21.68 -14.57
N HIS A 2 25.04 -21.12 -13.83
CA HIS A 2 23.94 -20.34 -14.43
C HIS A 2 23.82 -19.03 -13.65
N ARG A 3 24.63 -18.05 -14.06
CA ARG A 3 24.59 -16.67 -13.56
C ARG A 3 23.52 -15.94 -14.37
N THR A 4 22.28 -15.93 -13.89
CA THR A 4 21.23 -15.09 -14.49
C THR A 4 21.31 -13.70 -13.87
N SER A 5 21.40 -12.74 -14.78
CA SER A 5 21.63 -11.31 -14.58
C SER A 5 20.78 -10.71 -13.47
N ARG A 6 21.46 -9.94 -12.60
CA ARG A 6 20.86 -8.88 -11.79
C ARG A 6 19.88 -8.10 -12.67
N GLY A 7 18.59 -8.18 -12.37
CA GLY A 7 17.62 -7.23 -12.90
C GLY A 7 18.13 -5.86 -12.54
N ALA A 8 18.40 -5.05 -13.56
CA ALA A 8 18.88 -3.70 -13.42
C ALA A 8 17.98 -3.00 -12.40
N ALA A 9 18.60 -2.54 -11.30
CA ALA A 9 17.98 -1.53 -10.49
C ALA A 9 17.72 -0.36 -11.44
N PHE A 10 16.47 -0.12 -11.79
CA PHE A 10 16.05 1.16 -12.35
C PHE A 10 16.20 2.17 -11.20
N THR A 11 17.44 2.55 -10.91
CA THR A 11 17.74 3.73 -10.13
C THR A 11 17.49 4.88 -11.09
N SER A 12 16.22 5.29 -11.18
CA SER A 12 15.86 6.56 -11.83
C SER A 12 16.76 7.63 -11.24
N THR A 13 17.68 8.12 -12.06
CA THR A 13 18.59 9.21 -11.72
C THR A 13 18.00 10.46 -12.34
N GLN A 14 16.84 10.91 -11.87
CA GLN A 14 16.25 12.21 -12.25
C GLN A 14 15.13 12.61 -11.27
N GLY A 15 15.32 13.70 -10.52
CA GLY A 15 14.24 14.52 -9.93
C GLY A 15 13.39 13.88 -8.82
N ASP A 16 13.81 14.09 -7.58
CA ASP A 16 13.19 13.61 -6.34
C ASP A 16 11.89 14.38 -6.00
N THR A 17 10.79 14.14 -6.75
CA THR A 17 9.54 14.94 -6.67
C THR A 17 8.22 14.14 -6.85
N HIS A 18 8.18 12.82 -6.65
CA HIS A 18 6.96 12.03 -6.92
C HIS A 18 6.68 10.94 -5.88
N ILE A 19 5.42 10.50 -5.79
CA ILE A 19 4.99 9.32 -5.04
C ILE A 19 5.85 8.11 -5.44
N HIS A 20 6.26 7.33 -4.45
CA HIS A 20 7.09 6.16 -4.67
C HIS A 20 6.29 5.02 -5.31
N TYR A 21 6.81 4.49 -6.42
CA TYR A 21 6.28 3.31 -7.10
C TYR A 21 7.14 2.07 -6.79
N ARG A 22 6.50 0.98 -6.40
CA ARG A 22 7.12 -0.32 -6.13
C ARG A 22 6.63 -1.39 -7.10
N PRO A 23 7.47 -2.37 -7.48
CA PRO A 23 7.02 -3.48 -8.30
C PRO A 23 6.00 -4.35 -7.55
N LEU A 24 4.90 -4.69 -8.22
CA LEU A 24 3.88 -5.60 -7.70
C LEU A 24 4.30 -7.05 -7.93
N GLY A 25 5.09 -7.60 -7.01
CA GLY A 25 5.56 -8.98 -7.08
C GLY A 25 6.29 -9.30 -8.38
N ARG A 26 5.84 -10.34 -9.10
CA ARG A 26 6.41 -10.78 -10.39
C ARG A 26 5.54 -10.41 -11.60
N THR A 27 4.58 -9.51 -11.43
CA THR A 27 3.62 -9.15 -12.48
C THR A 27 4.22 -8.25 -13.57
N GLY A 28 5.36 -7.61 -13.28
CA GLY A 28 5.95 -6.58 -14.14
C GLY A 28 5.27 -5.21 -14.02
N LEU A 29 4.24 -5.07 -13.19
CA LEU A 29 3.58 -3.79 -12.91
C LEU A 29 4.27 -3.04 -11.77
N PHE A 30 4.24 -1.71 -11.86
CA PHE A 30 4.63 -0.81 -10.77
C PHE A 30 3.38 -0.16 -10.19
N VAL A 31 3.30 -0.08 -8.86
CA VAL A 31 2.15 0.46 -8.12
C VAL A 31 2.62 1.48 -7.08
N SER A 32 1.78 2.47 -6.79
CA SER A 32 2.05 3.44 -5.71
C SER A 32 2.04 2.77 -4.34
N GLU A 33 2.78 3.33 -3.38
CA GLU A 33 2.78 2.87 -1.98
C GLU A 33 1.47 3.16 -1.24
N LEU A 34 0.66 4.09 -1.75
CA LEU A 34 -0.66 4.43 -1.22
C LEU A 34 -1.75 3.95 -2.17
N CYS A 35 -2.83 3.42 -1.59
CA CYS A 35 -4.02 2.96 -2.33
C CYS A 35 -5.20 3.91 -2.10
N PHE A 36 -5.95 4.19 -3.16
CA PHE A 36 -7.22 4.90 -3.07
C PHE A 36 -8.38 3.91 -3.13
N GLY A 37 -9.21 3.87 -2.09
CA GLY A 37 -10.42 3.07 -2.04
C GLY A 37 -11.62 3.80 -2.64
N ALA A 38 -12.41 3.11 -3.46
CA ALA A 38 -13.60 3.66 -4.11
C ALA A 38 -14.90 3.03 -3.58
N MET A 39 -14.90 2.48 -2.36
CA MET A 39 -16.06 1.76 -1.78
C MET A 39 -17.30 2.64 -1.64
N THR A 40 -17.12 3.97 -1.56
CA THR A 40 -18.21 4.93 -1.39
C THR A 40 -18.77 5.46 -2.71
N PHE A 41 -18.31 4.95 -3.85
CA PHE A 41 -18.80 5.37 -5.15
C PHE A 41 -19.96 4.48 -5.60
N GLY A 42 -21.02 5.09 -6.16
CA GLY A 42 -22.05 4.36 -6.93
C GLY A 42 -22.83 3.29 -6.16
N GLY A 43 -23.21 3.56 -4.90
CA GLY A 43 -23.92 2.59 -4.07
C GLY A 43 -25.39 2.41 -4.49
N GLU A 44 -25.71 1.22 -4.99
CA GLU A 44 -27.08 0.79 -5.28
C GLU A 44 -27.53 -0.37 -4.39
N GLY A 45 -28.85 -0.56 -4.26
CA GLY A 45 -29.44 -1.64 -3.46
C GLY A 45 -28.96 -1.61 -2.01
N SER A 46 -28.44 -2.75 -1.52
CA SER A 46 -27.95 -2.91 -0.14
C SER A 46 -26.76 -2.00 0.22
N TRP A 47 -26.08 -1.39 -0.75
CA TRP A 47 -24.90 -0.54 -0.53
C TRP A 47 -25.21 0.97 -0.54
N LYS A 48 -26.49 1.35 -0.71
CA LYS A 48 -26.92 2.76 -0.82
C LYS A 48 -26.47 3.65 0.35
N ASN A 49 -26.36 3.11 1.56
CA ASN A 49 -25.93 3.86 2.73
C ASN A 49 -24.41 4.15 2.75
N ILE A 50 -23.63 3.36 2.02
CA ILE A 50 -22.17 3.47 1.95
C ILE A 50 -21.75 4.26 0.70
N GLY A 51 -22.39 3.97 -0.44
CA GLY A 51 -22.03 4.55 -1.73
C GLY A 51 -22.85 5.80 -2.08
N GLN A 52 -22.72 6.86 -1.29
CA GLN A 52 -23.53 8.08 -1.46
C GLN A 52 -22.87 9.12 -2.39
N GLN A 53 -21.60 8.94 -2.76
CA GLN A 53 -20.87 9.89 -3.58
C GLN A 53 -21.36 9.79 -5.04
N GLY A 54 -21.78 10.95 -5.57
CA GLY A 54 -22.16 11.11 -6.97
C GLY A 54 -20.95 11.23 -7.89
N GLN A 55 -21.23 11.32 -9.20
CA GLN A 55 -20.21 11.37 -10.25
C GLN A 55 -19.25 12.55 -10.08
N ALA A 56 -19.77 13.75 -9.79
CA ALA A 56 -18.95 14.94 -9.67
C ALA A 56 -17.99 14.87 -8.47
N GLU A 57 -18.45 14.34 -7.34
CA GLU A 57 -17.61 14.13 -6.15
C GLU A 57 -16.55 13.04 -6.42
N ALA A 58 -16.92 11.96 -7.09
CA ALA A 58 -16.00 10.90 -7.47
C ALA A 58 -14.89 11.43 -8.39
N ASP A 59 -15.26 12.20 -9.41
CA ASP A 59 -14.30 12.84 -10.34
C ASP A 59 -13.35 13.77 -9.60
N ALA A 60 -13.87 14.57 -8.66
CA ALA A 60 -13.05 15.46 -7.85
C ALA A 60 -12.06 14.68 -6.94
N LEU A 61 -12.49 13.57 -6.35
CA LEU A 61 -11.64 12.72 -5.51
C LEU A 61 -10.54 12.04 -6.33
N VAL A 62 -10.88 11.48 -7.50
CA VAL A 62 -9.91 10.88 -8.41
C VAL A 62 -8.92 11.94 -8.91
N GLY A 63 -9.40 13.14 -9.25
CA GLY A 63 -8.53 14.26 -9.61
C GLY A 63 -7.51 14.61 -8.52
N ARG A 64 -7.90 14.55 -7.25
CA ARG A 64 -6.97 14.74 -6.12
C ARG A 64 -5.97 13.61 -6.00
N CYS A 65 -6.36 12.36 -6.26
CA CYS A 65 -5.43 11.22 -6.27
C CYS A 65 -4.38 11.36 -7.36
N LEU A 66 -4.78 11.82 -8.54
CA LEU A 66 -3.84 12.12 -9.63
C LEU A 66 -2.91 13.28 -9.25
N ALA A 67 -3.43 14.38 -8.69
CA ALA A 67 -2.59 15.47 -8.23
C ALA A 67 -1.62 15.05 -7.11
N ALA A 68 -2.01 14.08 -6.27
CA ALA A 68 -1.17 13.53 -5.22
C ALA A 68 0.00 12.69 -5.75
N SER A 69 0.05 12.31 -7.03
CA SER A 69 1.24 11.63 -7.61
C SER A 69 2.50 12.48 -7.52
N GLU A 70 2.34 13.80 -7.46
CA GLU A 70 3.43 14.79 -7.34
C GLU A 70 3.81 15.06 -5.88
N LEU A 71 3.15 14.42 -4.91
CA LEU A 71 3.42 14.64 -3.48
C LEU A 71 4.68 13.89 -3.04
N ARG A 72 5.57 14.59 -2.33
CA ARG A 72 6.70 13.98 -1.62
C ARG A 72 6.42 13.87 -0.12
N LEU A 73 6.52 12.66 0.41
CA LEU A 73 6.49 12.39 1.84
C LEU A 73 7.91 12.12 2.33
N SER A 74 8.31 12.73 3.45
CA SER A 74 9.58 12.38 4.10
C SER A 74 9.50 10.96 4.67
N PRO A 75 10.65 10.28 4.90
CA PRO A 75 10.68 8.97 5.54
C PRO A 75 9.95 8.94 6.88
N GLU A 76 10.02 10.03 7.64
CA GLU A 76 9.37 10.17 8.94
C GLU A 76 7.84 10.32 8.79
N GLN A 77 7.36 11.00 7.75
CA GLN A 77 5.92 11.12 7.47
C GLN A 77 5.34 9.78 7.03
N LEU A 78 6.05 9.05 6.17
CA LEU A 78 5.65 7.73 5.72
C LEU A 78 5.64 6.73 6.89
N SER A 79 6.66 6.75 7.74
CA SER A 79 6.71 5.89 8.93
C SER A 79 5.54 6.14 9.89
N LYS A 80 5.09 7.40 10.03
CA LYS A 80 3.88 7.72 10.80
C LYS A 80 2.62 7.13 10.17
N LEU A 81 2.47 7.23 8.85
CA LEU A 81 1.34 6.64 8.13
C LEU A 81 1.32 5.11 8.24
N ASP A 82 2.48 4.45 8.13
CA ASP A 82 2.61 3.01 8.32
C ASP A 82 2.21 2.60 9.73
N ALA A 83 2.65 3.35 10.74
CA ALA A 83 2.35 3.05 12.14
C ALA A 83 0.84 3.08 12.44
N VAL A 84 0.12 4.07 11.91
CA VAL A 84 -1.35 4.17 12.11
C VAL A 84 -2.14 3.19 11.23
N SER A 85 -1.55 2.68 10.15
CA SER A 85 -2.19 1.75 9.21
C SER A 85 -2.03 0.28 9.60
N LYS A 86 -1.21 -0.04 10.61
CA LYS A 86 -1.02 -1.41 11.08
C LYS A 86 -2.33 -1.99 11.61
N LEU A 87 -2.79 -3.05 10.94
CA LEU A 87 -3.90 -3.85 11.44
C LEU A 87 -3.46 -4.60 12.71
N PRO A 88 -4.36 -4.75 13.70
CA PRO A 88 -4.09 -5.63 14.83
C PRO A 88 -3.92 -7.06 14.31
N PRO A 89 -3.06 -7.88 14.94
CA PRO A 89 -2.84 -9.26 14.52
C PRO A 89 -4.16 -10.04 14.42
N GLU A 90 -4.53 -10.48 13.22
CA GLU A 90 -5.75 -11.25 13.00
C GLU A 90 -5.60 -12.72 13.41
N TYR A 91 -6.73 -13.37 13.65
CA TYR A 91 -6.75 -14.83 13.81
C TYR A 91 -6.46 -15.51 12.46
N PRO A 92 -5.66 -16.60 12.40
CA PRO A 92 -5.02 -17.28 13.52
C PRO A 92 -3.61 -16.76 13.85
N GLY A 93 -3.14 -15.67 13.23
CA GLY A 93 -1.80 -15.10 13.40
C GLY A 93 -1.38 -14.92 14.86
N TRP A 94 -2.21 -14.23 15.67
CA TRP A 94 -1.93 -14.06 17.11
C TRP A 94 -1.87 -15.39 17.88
N MET A 95 -2.63 -16.41 17.45
CA MET A 95 -2.65 -17.72 18.10
C MET A 95 -1.39 -18.50 17.77
N VAL A 96 -0.95 -18.44 16.51
CA VAL A 96 0.27 -19.07 16.02
C VAL A 96 1.51 -18.44 16.66
N GLU A 97 1.56 -17.11 16.78
CA GLU A 97 2.64 -16.42 17.51
C GLU A 97 2.70 -16.85 18.97
N ARG A 98 1.55 -16.87 19.66
CA ARG A 98 1.45 -17.30 21.06
C ARG A 98 1.86 -18.76 21.25
N GLN A 99 1.51 -19.64 20.32
CA GLN A 99 1.85 -21.08 20.39
C GLN A 99 3.30 -21.36 20.00
N ASN A 100 3.89 -20.56 19.11
CA ASN A 100 5.29 -20.71 18.70
C ASN A 100 6.29 -19.97 19.61
N ALA A 101 5.81 -19.14 20.55
CA ALA A 101 6.65 -18.39 21.50
C ALA A 101 7.63 -19.30 22.26
N ASP A 102 7.18 -20.50 22.65
CA ASP A 102 8.00 -21.48 23.38
C ASP A 102 8.73 -22.48 22.46
N ARG A 103 8.49 -22.41 21.14
CA ARG A 103 9.03 -23.39 20.16
C ARG A 103 10.47 -23.09 19.76
N PHE A 104 10.96 -21.88 20.01
CA PHE A 104 12.33 -21.48 19.70
C PHE A 104 13.12 -21.28 21.01
N PRO A 105 14.03 -22.19 21.38
CA PRO A 105 14.89 -21.98 22.53
C PRO A 105 15.77 -20.74 22.32
N PRO A 106 16.08 -19.96 23.38
CA PRO A 106 16.93 -18.78 23.26
C PRO A 106 18.30 -19.18 22.68
N ALA A 107 18.79 -18.37 21.75
CA ALA A 107 20.09 -18.59 21.12
C ALA A 107 21.19 -18.66 22.19
N ARG A 108 21.99 -19.73 22.13
CA ARG A 108 23.13 -19.98 23.03
C ARG A 108 24.34 -19.13 22.65
#